data_AF-A0A090SWG3-F1
#
_entry.id   AF-A0A090SWG3-F1
#
_cell.length_a   1.000
_cell.length_b   1.000
_cell.length_c   1.000
_cell.angle_alpha   90.00
_cell.angle_beta   90.00
_cell.angle_gamma   90.00
#
_symmetry.space_group_name_H-M   'P 1'
#
loop_
_entity.id
_entity.type
_entity.pdbx_description
1 polymer ?
#
loop_
_entity_poly.entity_id
_entity_poly.type
_entity_poly.pdbx_seq_one_letter_code
_entity_poly.pdbx_strand_id
1 'polypeptide(L)'
;MGKLAWLVLFVVSCNVHALQRSWDEVSVPSEGESSSIGSYANGCLAGGQQLSLKGEGYQVIRSQRNRYYGHRDMIAYLTELAGNVDKLGIGHLLVADISMPRGGRFTSGHASHQTGLDADIWLRLPNAPLNAEEAADPKPYPVVDIEKYRFKQDKWTTNHELLLQVAAVDERVARIFVHPLIKKQLCEVEWKDRDWLRKVRPWWGHYYHFHVRLHCLKGRESA
;
A
#
# COMPACT_ATOMS: atom_id res chain seq x y z
N MET A 1 16.08 -77.73 -13.14
CA MET A 1 16.77 -76.43 -13.28
C MET A 1 15.74 -75.40 -13.74
N GLY A 2 15.28 -74.51 -12.87
CA GLY A 2 14.34 -73.44 -13.23
C GLY A 2 14.70 -72.19 -12.45
N LYS A 3 15.33 -71.22 -13.09
CA LYS A 3 15.62 -69.90 -12.52
C LYS A 3 14.42 -69.00 -12.80
N LEU A 4 13.70 -68.58 -11.77
CA LEU A 4 12.63 -67.58 -11.88
C LEU A 4 13.28 -66.19 -11.77
N ALA A 5 13.27 -65.43 -12.87
CA ALA A 5 13.78 -64.06 -12.90
C ALA A 5 12.77 -63.12 -12.25
N TRP A 6 13.19 -62.38 -11.22
CA TRP A 6 12.42 -61.29 -10.63
C TRP A 6 12.65 -60.02 -11.45
N LEU A 7 11.60 -59.54 -12.11
CA LEU A 7 11.59 -58.24 -12.78
C LEU A 7 11.26 -57.18 -11.73
N VAL A 8 12.25 -56.38 -11.33
CA VAL A 8 12.04 -55.21 -10.46
C VAL A 8 11.55 -54.05 -11.31
N LEU A 9 10.30 -53.65 -11.10
CA LEU A 9 9.71 -52.47 -11.73
C LEU A 9 10.27 -51.21 -11.04
N PHE A 10 11.13 -50.46 -11.73
CA PHE A 10 11.56 -49.14 -11.27
C PHE A 10 10.42 -48.13 -11.48
N VAL A 11 9.75 -47.74 -10.39
CA VAL A 11 8.81 -46.62 -10.40
C VAL A 11 9.64 -45.33 -10.39
N VAL A 12 9.75 -44.67 -11.54
CA VAL A 12 10.31 -43.33 -11.64
C VAL A 12 9.30 -42.35 -11.06
N SER A 13 9.57 -41.86 -9.84
CA SER A 13 8.78 -40.80 -9.23
C SER A 13 9.13 -39.47 -9.89
N CYS A 14 8.30 -39.00 -10.81
CA CYS A 14 8.41 -37.64 -11.35
C CYS A 14 8.09 -36.65 -10.24
N ASN A 15 9.12 -36.06 -9.62
CA ASN A 15 8.97 -34.89 -8.78
C ASN A 15 8.58 -33.71 -9.68
N VAL A 16 7.29 -33.42 -9.77
CA VAL A 16 6.80 -32.18 -10.38
C VAL A 16 7.11 -31.05 -9.41
N HIS A 17 8.27 -30.43 -9.56
CA HIS A 17 8.54 -29.15 -8.91
C HIS A 17 7.64 -28.10 -9.59
N ALA A 18 6.55 -27.71 -8.93
CA ALA A 18 5.87 -26.49 -9.30
C ALA A 18 6.91 -25.35 -9.17
N LEU A 19 7.29 -24.75 -10.30
CA LEU A 19 8.13 -23.56 -10.30
C LEU A 19 7.39 -22.48 -9.51
N GLN A 20 7.86 -22.19 -8.30
CA GLN A 20 7.34 -21.10 -7.48
C GLN A 20 7.77 -19.79 -8.13
N ARG A 21 6.99 -19.31 -9.11
CA ARG A 21 7.22 -18.01 -9.74
C ARG A 21 6.96 -16.91 -8.73
N SER A 22 7.86 -15.93 -8.68
CA SER A 22 7.64 -14.73 -7.88
C SER A 22 6.54 -13.87 -8.52
N TRP A 23 5.74 -13.20 -7.70
CA TRP A 23 4.76 -12.23 -8.18
C TRP A 23 5.44 -11.02 -8.87
N ASP A 24 6.68 -10.69 -8.48
CA ASP A 24 7.46 -9.59 -9.07
C ASP A 24 7.89 -9.89 -10.54
N GLU A 25 7.78 -11.14 -11.01
CA GLU A 25 8.04 -11.49 -12.43
C GLU A 25 6.90 -11.03 -13.35
N VAL A 26 5.71 -10.73 -12.82
CA VAL A 26 4.55 -10.33 -13.59
C VAL A 26 4.50 -8.81 -13.71
N SER A 27 4.68 -8.30 -14.93
CA SER A 27 4.77 -6.86 -15.20
C SER A 27 3.45 -6.18 -15.56
N VAL A 28 2.40 -6.95 -15.90
CA VAL A 28 1.11 -6.43 -16.36
C VAL A 28 -0.08 -7.01 -15.58
N PRO A 29 -1.17 -6.24 -15.41
CA PRO A 29 -2.38 -6.73 -14.76
C PRO A 29 -2.96 -7.97 -15.44
N SER A 30 -3.86 -8.67 -14.75
CA SER A 30 -4.75 -9.60 -15.45
C SER A 30 -5.86 -8.82 -16.15
N GLU A 31 -6.40 -9.38 -17.22
CA GLU A 31 -7.63 -8.86 -17.82
C GLU A 31 -8.84 -9.13 -16.92
N GLY A 32 -9.96 -8.46 -17.19
CA GLY A 32 -11.24 -8.66 -16.52
C GLY A 32 -11.55 -7.66 -15.39
N GLU A 33 -12.58 -7.99 -14.60
CA GLU A 33 -13.03 -7.12 -13.49
C GLU A 33 -12.00 -7.04 -12.36
N SER A 34 -11.96 -5.88 -11.70
CA SER A 34 -11.13 -5.66 -10.52
C SER A 34 -11.65 -6.49 -9.35
N SER A 35 -10.80 -7.34 -8.78
CA SER A 35 -11.16 -8.21 -7.66
C SER A 35 -9.98 -8.45 -6.71
N SER A 36 -10.21 -8.18 -5.43
CA SER A 36 -9.28 -8.46 -4.34
C SER A 36 -9.53 -9.87 -3.80
N ILE A 37 -8.54 -10.77 -3.95
CA ILE A 37 -8.70 -12.18 -3.65
C ILE A 37 -7.84 -12.55 -2.43
N GLY A 38 -8.47 -13.18 -1.43
CA GLY A 38 -7.78 -13.61 -0.20
C GLY A 38 -7.70 -12.53 0.87
N SER A 39 -6.61 -12.53 1.63
CA SER A 39 -6.38 -11.56 2.72
C SER A 39 -5.29 -10.56 2.35
N TYR A 40 -5.25 -9.41 3.05
CA TYR A 40 -4.28 -8.33 2.78
C TYR A 40 -2.81 -8.78 2.74
N ALA A 41 -2.45 -9.85 3.46
CA ALA A 41 -1.10 -10.39 3.59
C ALA A 41 -0.95 -11.84 3.08
N ASN A 42 -1.97 -12.35 2.39
CA ASN A 42 -1.94 -13.63 1.70
C ASN A 42 -3.05 -13.63 0.65
N GLY A 43 -2.77 -13.07 -0.52
CA GLY A 43 -3.78 -12.82 -1.53
C GLY A 43 -3.19 -12.36 -2.86
N CYS A 44 -4.08 -12.05 -3.81
CA CYS A 44 -3.73 -11.50 -5.11
C CYS A 44 -4.78 -10.49 -5.59
N LEU A 45 -4.50 -9.86 -6.73
CA LEU A 45 -5.36 -8.87 -7.38
C LEU A 45 -5.62 -9.30 -8.81
N ALA A 46 -6.90 -9.46 -9.17
CA ALA A 46 -7.34 -9.56 -10.55
C ALA A 46 -7.81 -8.18 -11.04
N GLY A 47 -7.65 -7.88 -12.33
CA GLY A 47 -8.09 -6.62 -12.94
C GLY A 47 -7.50 -5.39 -12.24
N GLY A 48 -6.22 -5.46 -11.87
CA GLY A 48 -5.53 -4.40 -11.16
C GLY A 48 -5.47 -3.12 -11.99
N GLN A 49 -5.96 -2.02 -11.43
CA GLN A 49 -5.93 -0.72 -12.08
C GLN A 49 -4.65 0.03 -11.75
N GLN A 50 -4.05 0.63 -12.77
CA GLN A 50 -2.87 1.47 -12.61
C GLN A 50 -3.28 2.86 -12.11
N LEU A 51 -2.61 3.35 -11.05
CA LEU A 51 -2.63 4.78 -10.73
C LEU A 51 -1.74 5.53 -11.75
N SER A 52 -2.28 6.57 -12.38
CA SER A 52 -1.49 7.45 -13.25
C SER A 52 -0.30 8.02 -12.48
N LEU A 53 0.90 8.09 -13.10
CA LEU A 53 2.12 8.51 -12.40
C LEU A 53 2.05 9.93 -11.84
N LYS A 54 1.20 10.78 -12.43
CA LYS A 54 0.88 12.13 -11.96
C LYS A 54 -0.62 12.34 -12.15
N GLY A 55 -1.22 13.09 -11.23
CA GLY A 55 -2.58 13.59 -11.34
C GLY A 55 -2.76 14.84 -10.50
N GLU A 56 -3.99 15.35 -10.44
CA GLU A 56 -4.32 16.53 -9.64
C GLU A 56 -4.05 16.25 -8.14
N GLY A 57 -3.20 17.06 -7.52
CA GLY A 57 -2.85 16.92 -6.12
C GLY A 57 -1.94 15.74 -5.75
N TYR A 58 -1.41 14.97 -6.70
CA TYR A 58 -0.52 13.83 -6.37
C TYR A 58 0.51 13.44 -7.42
N GLN A 59 1.51 12.69 -6.96
CA GLN A 59 2.52 12.02 -7.79
C GLN A 59 2.88 10.64 -7.22
N VAL A 60 3.04 9.66 -8.12
CA VAL A 60 3.62 8.36 -7.78
C VAL A 60 5.14 8.49 -7.70
N ILE A 61 5.71 7.99 -6.60
CA ILE A 61 7.16 7.91 -6.39
C ILE A 61 7.65 6.47 -6.50
N ARG A 62 8.92 6.29 -6.83
CA ARG A 62 9.59 4.98 -6.99
C ARG A 62 8.88 4.07 -8.00
N SER A 63 8.34 4.66 -9.07
CA SER A 63 7.52 3.96 -10.07
C SER A 63 8.26 2.82 -10.77
N GLN A 64 9.60 2.86 -10.83
CA GLN A 64 10.44 1.77 -11.34
C GLN A 64 10.24 0.44 -10.57
N ARG A 65 9.67 0.47 -9.37
CA ARG A 65 9.31 -0.75 -8.62
C ARG A 65 8.08 -1.48 -9.16
N ASN A 66 7.31 -0.85 -10.06
CA ASN A 66 6.08 -1.40 -10.64
C ASN A 66 5.02 -1.77 -9.59
N ARG A 67 4.88 -0.95 -8.53
CA ARG A 67 3.99 -1.18 -7.38
C ARG A 67 2.84 -0.19 -7.27
N TYR A 68 2.39 0.40 -8.36
CA TYR A 68 1.36 1.45 -8.38
C TYR A 68 0.00 0.94 -8.90
N TYR A 69 -0.28 -0.36 -8.71
CA TYR A 69 -1.54 -0.99 -9.10
C TYR A 69 -2.40 -1.24 -7.88
N GLY A 70 -3.71 -1.07 -7.99
CA GLY A 70 -4.64 -1.30 -6.91
C GLY A 70 -5.97 -1.84 -7.39
N HIS A 71 -6.81 -2.23 -6.43
CA HIS A 71 -8.23 -2.40 -6.69
C HIS A 71 -8.81 -1.07 -7.18
N ARG A 72 -9.85 -1.11 -8.02
CA ARG A 72 -10.47 0.12 -8.56
C ARG A 72 -10.83 1.15 -7.47
N ASP A 73 -11.29 0.68 -6.31
CA ASP A 73 -11.68 1.58 -5.21
C ASP A 73 -10.47 2.19 -4.50
N MET A 74 -9.31 1.52 -4.51
CA MET A 74 -8.06 2.09 -4.02
C MET A 74 -7.60 3.23 -4.95
N ILE A 75 -7.68 3.02 -6.26
CA ILE A 75 -7.32 4.06 -7.22
C ILE A 75 -8.26 5.26 -7.07
N ALA A 76 -9.58 5.03 -7.02
CA ALA A 76 -10.56 6.08 -6.77
C ALA A 76 -10.31 6.81 -5.45
N TYR A 77 -10.07 6.08 -4.35
CA TYR A 77 -9.76 6.67 -3.05
C TYR A 77 -8.52 7.57 -3.10
N LEU A 78 -7.42 7.12 -3.72
CA LEU A 78 -6.19 7.90 -3.81
C LEU A 78 -6.38 9.18 -4.64
N THR A 79 -7.10 9.10 -5.75
CA THR A 79 -7.42 10.26 -6.59
C THR A 79 -8.32 11.25 -5.86
N GLU A 80 -9.35 10.78 -5.16
CA GLU A 80 -10.25 11.65 -4.39
C GLU A 80 -9.55 12.27 -3.18
N LEU A 81 -8.73 11.50 -2.45
CA LEU A 81 -7.91 12.01 -1.34
C LEU A 81 -6.97 13.11 -1.85
N ALA A 82 -6.31 12.89 -2.98
CA ALA A 82 -5.41 13.87 -3.58
C ALA A 82 -6.14 15.17 -3.92
N GLY A 83 -7.29 15.08 -4.58
CA GLY A 83 -8.10 16.26 -4.91
C GLY A 83 -8.62 17.00 -3.66
N ASN A 84 -8.95 16.29 -2.59
CA ASN A 84 -9.35 16.92 -1.32
C ASN A 84 -8.19 17.63 -0.64
N VAL A 85 -7.00 17.02 -0.63
CA VAL A 85 -5.78 17.60 -0.05
C VAL A 85 -5.33 18.83 -0.85
N ASP A 86 -5.44 18.77 -2.18
CA ASP A 86 -5.14 19.90 -3.08
C ASP A 86 -6.06 21.10 -2.83
N LYS A 87 -7.38 20.86 -2.73
CA LYS A 87 -8.37 21.90 -2.39
C LYS A 87 -8.13 22.57 -1.04
N LEU A 88 -7.53 21.85 -0.09
CA LEU A 88 -7.13 22.41 1.21
C LEU A 88 -5.84 23.23 1.13
N GLY A 89 -5.10 23.16 0.02
CA GLY A 89 -3.85 23.90 -0.19
C GLY A 89 -2.72 23.45 0.73
N ILE A 90 -2.77 22.21 1.24
CA ILE A 90 -1.81 21.71 2.24
C ILE A 90 -0.61 20.95 1.64
N GLY A 91 -0.56 20.83 0.31
CA GLY A 91 0.50 20.21 -0.48
C GLY A 91 -0.03 19.10 -1.39
N HIS A 92 0.87 18.40 -2.08
CA HIS A 92 0.53 17.26 -2.94
C HIS A 92 0.91 15.93 -2.28
N LEU A 93 0.13 14.88 -2.57
CA LEU A 93 0.43 13.53 -2.10
C LEU A 93 1.58 12.91 -2.88
N LEU A 94 2.45 12.22 -2.15
CA LEU A 94 3.45 11.34 -2.73
C LEU A 94 3.04 9.89 -2.44
N VAL A 95 2.45 9.24 -3.44
CA VAL A 95 1.97 7.86 -3.36
C VAL A 95 3.12 6.91 -3.66
N ALA A 96 3.40 6.00 -2.75
CA ALA A 96 4.50 5.05 -2.82
C ALA A 96 4.00 3.66 -3.27
N ASP A 97 4.12 2.64 -2.42
CA ASP A 97 3.76 1.27 -2.77
C ASP A 97 2.24 1.07 -2.58
N ILE A 98 1.54 0.60 -3.61
CA ILE A 98 0.13 0.15 -3.59
C ILE A 98 0.12 -1.39 -3.65
N SER A 99 0.23 -1.96 -4.85
CA SER A 99 0.49 -3.39 -5.07
C SER A 99 1.16 -3.60 -6.43
N MET A 100 1.71 -4.80 -6.63
CA MET A 100 2.15 -5.29 -7.95
C MET A 100 0.96 -5.44 -8.90
N PRO A 101 1.17 -5.58 -10.23
CA PRO A 101 0.08 -5.63 -11.22
C PRO A 101 -1.00 -6.67 -10.94
N ARG A 102 -0.61 -7.81 -10.33
CA ARG A 102 -1.53 -8.88 -9.91
C ARG A 102 -1.52 -9.10 -8.40
N GLY A 103 -1.12 -8.10 -7.63
CA GLY A 103 -0.99 -8.20 -6.19
C GLY A 103 0.08 -9.20 -5.79
N GLY A 104 -0.15 -9.98 -4.73
CA GLY A 104 0.79 -10.98 -4.25
C GLY A 104 1.88 -10.43 -3.33
N ARG A 105 2.62 -11.35 -2.70
CA ARG A 105 3.66 -11.01 -1.72
C ARG A 105 4.86 -10.37 -2.40
N PHE A 106 5.24 -9.17 -1.95
CA PHE A 106 6.51 -8.55 -2.35
C PHE A 106 7.70 -9.41 -1.92
N THR A 107 8.74 -9.45 -2.74
CA THR A 107 10.06 -10.04 -2.39
C THR A 107 10.73 -9.39 -1.18
N SER A 108 10.43 -8.12 -0.89
CA SER A 108 10.96 -7.39 0.27
C SER A 108 10.04 -6.25 0.71
N GLY A 109 10.18 -5.84 1.98
CA GLY A 109 9.43 -4.75 2.57
C GLY A 109 8.17 -5.22 3.29
N HIS A 110 7.01 -4.84 2.78
CA HIS A 110 5.73 -4.97 3.48
C HIS A 110 5.23 -6.42 3.50
N ALA A 111 4.62 -6.83 4.62
CA ALA A 111 3.94 -8.12 4.70
C ALA A 111 2.58 -8.13 3.97
N SER A 112 1.91 -6.98 3.88
CA SER A 112 0.61 -6.80 3.20
C SER A 112 0.78 -6.29 1.76
N HIS A 113 -0.13 -5.45 1.24
CA HIS A 113 -0.11 -4.95 -0.15
C HIS A 113 -0.41 -6.00 -1.24
N GLN A 114 -1.00 -7.12 -0.85
CA GLN A 114 -1.14 -8.25 -1.78
C GLN A 114 -2.44 -8.23 -2.58
N THR A 115 -3.44 -7.45 -2.17
CA THR A 115 -4.80 -7.48 -2.73
C THR A 115 -5.24 -6.18 -3.39
N GLY A 116 -4.32 -5.21 -3.52
CA GLY A 116 -4.63 -3.89 -4.08
C GLY A 116 -5.48 -2.98 -3.18
N LEU A 117 -5.59 -3.30 -1.89
CA LEU A 117 -6.38 -2.54 -0.89
C LEU A 117 -5.51 -1.82 0.16
N ASP A 118 -4.20 -1.82 -0.03
CA ASP A 118 -3.24 -1.11 0.81
C ASP A 118 -2.45 -0.10 -0.03
N ALA A 119 -2.14 1.05 0.53
CA ALA A 119 -1.25 2.03 -0.09
C ALA A 119 -0.41 2.76 0.96
N ASP A 120 0.85 3.01 0.63
CA ASP A 120 1.72 3.88 1.40
C ASP A 120 1.71 5.29 0.82
N ILE A 121 1.50 6.28 1.68
CA ILE A 121 1.53 7.69 1.32
C ILE A 121 2.57 8.37 2.21
N TRP A 122 3.55 9.03 1.58
CA TRP A 122 4.60 9.72 2.32
C TRP A 122 4.03 10.95 3.04
N LEU A 123 4.57 11.23 4.22
CA LEU A 123 4.24 12.41 5.03
C LEU A 123 4.92 13.68 4.51
N ARG A 124 5.72 13.59 3.43
CA ARG A 124 6.27 14.76 2.76
C ARG A 124 5.21 15.36 1.84
N LEU A 125 4.84 16.62 2.10
CA LEU A 125 3.83 17.37 1.35
C LEU A 125 4.48 18.49 0.52
N PRO A 126 5.01 18.21 -0.68
CA PRO A 126 5.56 19.26 -1.53
C PRO A 126 4.45 20.13 -2.12
N ASN A 127 4.75 21.41 -2.37
CA ASN A 127 3.81 22.36 -3.02
C ASN A 127 3.77 22.22 -4.55
N ALA A 128 4.61 21.35 -5.12
CA ALA A 128 4.70 21.09 -6.54
C ALA A 128 5.17 19.65 -6.77
N PRO A 129 4.88 19.04 -7.94
CA PRO A 129 5.44 17.74 -8.28
C PRO A 129 6.97 17.72 -8.20
N LEU A 130 7.51 16.63 -7.67
CA LEU A 130 8.94 16.34 -7.69
C LEU A 130 9.41 16.15 -9.14
N ASN A 131 10.67 16.53 -9.41
CA ASN A 131 11.31 16.19 -10.68
C ASN A 131 11.49 14.67 -10.82
N ALA A 132 11.82 14.19 -12.02
CA ALA A 132 11.86 12.76 -12.31
C ALA A 132 12.92 12.00 -11.46
N GLU A 133 14.09 12.59 -11.24
CA GLU A 133 15.17 12.00 -10.45
C GLU A 133 14.76 11.87 -8.98
N GLU A 134 14.23 12.95 -8.40
CA GLU A 134 13.76 12.95 -7.02
C GLU A 134 12.53 12.06 -6.82
N ALA A 135 11.66 11.92 -7.82
CA ALA A 135 10.54 10.99 -7.75
C ALA A 135 10.99 9.52 -7.84
N ALA A 136 12.07 9.23 -8.56
CA ALA A 136 12.63 7.88 -8.68
C ALA A 136 13.38 7.45 -7.41
N ASP A 137 14.16 8.35 -6.81
CA ASP A 137 14.89 8.12 -5.55
C ASP A 137 14.63 9.24 -4.52
N PRO A 138 13.42 9.29 -3.95
CA PRO A 138 13.05 10.34 -3.02
C PRO A 138 13.78 10.18 -1.69
N LYS A 139 14.28 11.29 -1.14
CA LYS A 139 14.91 11.29 0.18
C LYS A 139 13.85 11.14 1.28
N PRO A 140 14.00 10.19 2.23
CA PRO A 140 13.05 10.04 3.32
C PRO A 140 12.82 11.33 4.11
N TYR A 141 11.57 11.60 4.44
CA TYR A 141 11.15 12.75 5.26
C TYR A 141 10.65 12.29 6.63
N PRO A 142 11.55 11.88 7.55
CA PRO A 142 11.14 11.41 8.87
C PRO A 142 10.56 12.57 9.70
N VAL A 143 9.31 12.46 10.13
CA VAL A 143 8.68 13.40 11.08
C VAL A 143 8.98 13.03 12.53
N VAL A 144 9.43 11.81 12.78
CA VAL A 144 9.89 11.33 14.09
C VAL A 144 11.38 11.00 14.04
N ASP A 145 12.10 11.42 15.08
CA ASP A 145 13.41 10.92 15.45
C ASP A 145 13.23 9.62 16.24
N ILE A 146 13.58 8.49 15.63
CA ILE A 146 13.35 7.15 16.21
C ILE A 146 14.28 6.91 17.40
N GLU A 147 15.53 7.36 17.33
CA GLU A 147 16.53 7.15 18.39
C GLU A 147 16.14 7.91 19.65
N LYS A 148 15.69 9.15 19.49
CA LYS A 148 15.26 10.01 20.61
C LYS A 148 13.79 9.85 20.97
N TYR A 149 13.05 9.03 20.21
CA TYR A 149 11.62 8.80 20.36
C TYR A 149 10.80 10.11 20.52
N ARG A 150 11.01 11.08 19.62
CA ARG A 150 10.34 12.39 19.64
C ARG A 150 10.10 12.94 18.23
N PHE A 151 9.16 13.87 18.08
CA PHE A 151 8.97 14.56 16.80
C PHE A 151 10.17 15.43 16.42
N LYS A 152 10.38 15.56 15.12
CA LYS A 152 11.19 16.63 14.52
C LYS A 152 10.29 17.84 14.34
N GLN A 153 10.40 18.80 15.26
CA GLN A 153 9.49 19.95 15.35
C GLN A 153 9.46 20.81 14.08
N ASP A 154 10.54 20.80 13.29
CA ASP A 154 10.66 21.47 12.00
C ASP A 154 9.95 20.74 10.85
N LYS A 155 9.43 19.54 11.08
CA LYS A 155 8.85 18.68 10.04
C LYS A 155 7.39 18.33 10.27
N TRP A 156 6.94 18.19 11.51
CA TRP A 156 5.54 17.94 11.80
C TRP A 156 4.75 19.26 11.86
N THR A 157 3.61 19.32 11.18
CA THR A 157 2.75 20.50 11.09
C THR A 157 1.28 20.10 11.14
N THR A 158 0.39 21.08 11.37
CA THR A 158 -1.06 20.89 11.33
C THR A 158 -1.56 20.34 9.99
N ASN A 159 -0.85 20.58 8.88
CA ASN A 159 -1.16 19.97 7.58
C ASN A 159 -1.10 18.43 7.62
N HIS A 160 -0.21 17.85 8.42
CA HIS A 160 -0.14 16.40 8.59
C HIS A 160 -1.34 15.86 9.37
N GLU A 161 -1.82 16.64 10.35
CA GLU A 161 -2.99 16.31 11.16
C GLU A 161 -4.25 16.34 10.28
N LEU A 162 -4.41 17.39 9.46
CA LEU A 162 -5.46 17.51 8.45
C LEU A 162 -5.41 16.38 7.42
N LEU A 163 -4.24 16.07 6.87
CA LEU A 163 -4.06 14.97 5.92
C LEU A 163 -4.57 13.64 6.50
N LEU A 164 -4.17 13.31 7.73
CA LEU A 164 -4.56 12.05 8.37
C LEU A 164 -6.05 12.03 8.74
N GLN A 165 -6.63 13.18 9.08
CA GLN A 165 -8.08 13.30 9.28
C GLN A 165 -8.84 13.05 7.98
N VAL A 166 -8.50 13.77 6.90
CA VAL A 166 -9.17 13.65 5.58
C VAL A 166 -9.04 12.22 5.03
N ALA A 167 -7.85 11.61 5.19
CA ALA A 167 -7.67 10.20 4.84
C ALA A 167 -8.56 9.27 5.68
N ALA A 168 -8.68 9.50 6.98
CA ALA A 168 -9.40 8.60 7.88
C ALA A 168 -10.93 8.72 7.81
N VAL A 169 -11.49 9.89 7.50
CA VAL A 169 -12.95 10.08 7.48
C VAL A 169 -13.63 9.30 6.36
N ASP A 170 -12.90 8.99 5.28
CA ASP A 170 -13.42 8.20 4.16
C ASP A 170 -13.96 6.84 4.61
N GLU A 171 -15.19 6.52 4.20
CA GLU A 171 -15.91 5.31 4.61
C GLU A 171 -15.25 4.01 4.12
N ARG A 172 -14.53 4.08 2.98
CA ARG A 172 -13.80 2.93 2.43
C ARG A 172 -12.63 2.55 3.33
N VAL A 173 -12.08 3.49 4.10
CA VAL A 173 -10.90 3.25 4.95
C VAL A 173 -11.25 2.44 6.18
N ALA A 174 -10.63 1.27 6.27
CA ALA A 174 -10.70 0.39 7.43
C ALA A 174 -9.69 0.77 8.51
N ARG A 175 -8.43 1.01 8.11
CA ARG A 175 -7.32 1.31 9.02
C ARG A 175 -6.31 2.25 8.37
N ILE A 176 -5.66 3.06 9.18
CA ILE A 176 -4.45 3.81 8.83
C ILE A 176 -3.37 3.47 9.84
N PHE A 177 -2.21 2.95 9.40
CA PHE A 177 -1.09 2.67 10.29
C PHE A 177 -0.08 3.82 10.26
N VAL A 178 0.31 4.25 11.45
CA VAL A 178 1.25 5.37 11.69
C VAL A 178 2.18 5.01 12.84
N HIS A 179 3.32 5.71 12.95
CA HIS A 179 4.17 5.60 14.13
C HIS A 179 3.37 5.95 15.42
N PRO A 180 3.63 5.30 16.59
CA PRO A 180 2.88 5.56 17.82
C PRO A 180 2.86 7.03 18.27
N LEU A 181 3.95 7.77 18.07
CA LEU A 181 4.00 9.21 18.40
C LEU A 181 3.05 10.05 17.53
N ILE A 182 2.86 9.68 16.26
CA ILE A 182 1.85 10.31 15.39
C ILE A 182 0.47 10.09 15.97
N LYS A 183 0.14 8.84 16.33
CA LYS A 183 -1.14 8.54 16.93
C LYS A 183 -1.36 9.30 18.24
N LYS A 184 -0.34 9.40 19.09
CA LYS A 184 -0.38 10.16 20.35
C LYS A 184 -0.67 11.64 20.08
N GLN A 185 0.07 12.28 19.17
CA GLN A 185 -0.13 13.68 18.79
C GLN A 185 -1.55 13.94 18.30
N LEU A 186 -2.06 13.11 17.40
CA LEU A 186 -3.45 13.22 16.92
C LEU A 186 -4.47 13.08 18.05
N CYS A 187 -4.17 12.32 19.10
CA CYS A 187 -5.04 12.21 20.27
C CYS A 187 -4.95 13.43 21.19
N GLU A 188 -3.84 14.17 21.21
CA GLU A 188 -3.64 15.36 22.05
C GLU A 188 -4.27 16.62 21.44
N VAL A 189 -4.44 16.66 20.11
CA VAL A 189 -5.17 17.74 19.41
C VAL A 189 -6.66 17.69 19.77
N GLU A 190 -7.27 18.86 19.96
CA GLU A 190 -8.72 19.01 20.14
C GLU A 190 -9.44 18.95 18.79
N TRP A 191 -10.36 18.00 18.62
CA TRP A 191 -11.13 17.83 17.39
C TRP A 191 -12.62 17.94 17.69
N LYS A 192 -13.38 18.53 16.76
CA LYS A 192 -14.85 18.54 16.83
C LYS A 192 -15.45 17.14 16.78
N ASP A 193 -14.95 16.30 15.89
CA ASP A 193 -15.27 14.87 15.79
C ASP A 193 -13.98 14.06 15.82
N ARG A 194 -13.97 13.03 16.66
CA ARG A 194 -12.83 12.17 16.98
C ARG A 194 -13.05 10.72 16.55
N ASP A 195 -14.20 10.34 16.01
CA ASP A 195 -14.52 8.95 15.72
C ASP A 195 -13.56 8.33 14.70
N TRP A 196 -13.08 9.13 13.75
CA TRP A 196 -12.08 8.74 12.76
C TRP A 196 -10.76 8.27 13.39
N LEU A 197 -10.41 8.76 14.60
CA LEU A 197 -9.21 8.32 15.32
C LEU A 197 -9.24 6.81 15.56
N ARG A 198 -10.40 6.16 15.65
CA ARG A 198 -10.51 4.70 15.83
C ARG A 198 -9.85 3.91 14.68
N LYS A 199 -9.83 4.48 13.46
CA LYS A 199 -9.21 3.88 12.28
C LYS A 199 -7.68 4.00 12.30
N VAL A 200 -7.14 5.00 13.00
CA VAL A 200 -5.69 5.22 13.09
C VAL A 200 -5.06 4.29 14.13
N ARG A 201 -4.15 3.42 13.69
CA ARG A 201 -3.52 2.34 14.43
C ARG A 201 -2.02 2.62 14.60
N PRO A 202 -1.47 2.57 15.81
CA PRO A 202 -0.03 2.65 16.00
C PRO A 202 0.65 1.38 15.49
N TRP A 203 1.77 1.53 14.76
CA TRP A 203 2.59 0.42 14.27
C TRP A 203 4.07 0.82 14.19
N TRP A 204 4.98 -0.14 14.33
CA TRP A 204 6.42 0.10 14.22
C TRP A 204 6.80 0.61 12.81
N GLY A 205 7.84 1.44 12.71
CA GLY A 205 8.16 2.13 11.45
C GLY A 205 7.24 3.33 11.22
N HIS A 206 6.71 3.49 10.00
CA HIS A 206 5.67 4.50 9.68
C HIS A 206 5.94 5.93 10.19
N TYR A 207 7.22 6.33 10.21
CA TYR A 207 7.68 7.62 10.74
C TYR A 207 7.95 8.66 9.64
N TYR A 208 7.78 8.29 8.38
CA TYR A 208 7.88 9.16 7.19
C TYR A 208 6.78 8.90 6.15
N HIS A 209 5.93 7.91 6.40
CA HIS A 209 4.76 7.57 5.60
C HIS A 209 3.67 7.05 6.53
N PHE A 210 2.43 7.08 6.07
CA PHE A 210 1.35 6.31 6.67
C PHE A 210 0.86 5.26 5.67
N HIS A 211 0.42 4.14 6.20
CA HIS A 211 -0.16 3.04 5.44
C HIS A 211 -1.67 3.15 5.54
N VAL A 212 -2.39 3.29 4.44
CA VAL A 212 -3.85 3.22 4.41
C VAL A 212 -4.32 1.86 3.93
N ARG A 213 -5.36 1.33 4.58
CA ARG A 213 -6.04 0.08 4.22
C ARG A 213 -7.52 0.33 4.02
N LEU A 214 -8.03 -0.08 2.86
CA LEU A 214 -9.47 -0.10 2.60
C LEU A 214 -10.13 -1.37 3.15
N HIS A 215 -11.43 -1.30 3.37
CA HIS A 215 -12.26 -2.47 3.62
C HIS A 215 -12.26 -3.40 2.40
N CYS A 216 -12.16 -4.71 2.62
CA CYS A 216 -12.63 -5.66 1.61
C CYS A 216 -14.13 -5.43 1.43
N LEU A 217 -14.57 -5.10 0.22
CA LEU A 217 -15.99 -5.02 -0.08
C LEU A 217 -16.60 -6.42 0.08
N LYS A 218 -17.61 -6.54 0.95
CA LYS A 218 -18.45 -7.73 0.99
C LYS A 218 -19.35 -7.72 -0.24
N GLY A 219 -19.27 -8.76 -1.06
CA GLY A 219 -20.30 -9.07 -2.06
C GLY A 219 -20.08 -8.43 -3.43
N ARG A 220 -19.24 -9.06 -4.24
CA ARG A 220 -19.66 -9.44 -5.60
C ARG A 220 -19.40 -10.93 -5.70
N GLU A 221 -20.45 -11.72 -5.48
CA GLU A 221 -20.45 -13.10 -5.98
C GLU A 221 -20.14 -13.02 -7.48
N SER A 222 -19.20 -13.84 -7.91
CA SER A 222 -18.92 -14.07 -9.32
C SER A 222 -20.24 -14.42 -9.99
N ALA A 223 -20.67 -13.60 -10.95
CA ALA A 223 -21.68 -14.03 -11.91
C ALA A 223 -21.08 -15.10 -12.84
#